data_AF-A0A1D9P212-F1
#
_entry.id   AF-A0A1D9P212-F1
#
_cell.length_a   1.000
_cell.length_b   1.000
_cell.length_c   1.000
_cell.angle_alpha   90.00
_cell.angle_beta   90.00
_cell.angle_gamma   90.00
#
_symmetry.space_group_name_H-M   'P 1'
#
loop_
_entity.id
_entity.type
_entity.pdbx_description
1 polymer ?
#
loop_
_entity_poly.entity_id
_entity_poly.type
_entity_poly.pdbx_seq_one_letter_code
_entity_poly.pdbx_strand_id
1 'polypeptide(L)'
;MNFIGNLIWILCGGLLSAIGWWIAGVFWCITVVGIPVGLQCFKMSSLSLDPFGKEVVDEGGAVSFLLNIIWLFVSGLELALANVFIGCILCILLLEYLLGSSFSRLRD
;
A
#
# COMPACT_ATOMS: atom_id res chain seq x y z
N MET A 1 10.16 -17.25 7.66
CA MET A 1 9.16 -18.35 7.54
C MET A 1 7.78 -17.76 7.74
N ASN A 2 7.02 -17.44 6.69
CA ASN A 2 5.63 -16.96 6.79
C ASN A 2 4.86 -17.09 5.46
N PHE A 3 5.05 -18.21 4.75
CA PHE A 3 4.43 -18.44 3.44
C PHE A 3 2.88 -18.41 3.50
N ILE A 4 2.30 -18.95 4.59
CA ILE A 4 0.87 -18.89 4.87
C ILE A 4 0.39 -17.44 5.08
N GLY A 5 1.16 -16.63 5.82
CA GLY A 5 0.82 -15.23 6.11
C GLY A 5 0.78 -14.40 4.83
N ASN A 6 1.76 -14.54 3.95
CA ASN A 6 1.75 -13.90 2.63
C ASN A 6 0.58 -14.33 1.76
N LEU A 7 0.29 -15.62 1.75
CA LEU A 7 -0.76 -16.16 0.89
C LEU A 7 -2.13 -15.58 1.27
N ILE A 8 -2.42 -15.52 2.58
CA ILE A 8 -3.64 -14.89 3.11
C ILE A 8 -3.64 -13.38 2.83
N TRP A 9 -2.49 -12.71 3.00
CA TRP A 9 -2.34 -11.28 2.78
C TRP A 9 -2.58 -10.87 1.31
N ILE A 10 -2.02 -11.61 0.35
CA ILE A 10 -2.23 -11.36 -1.08
C ILE A 10 -3.71 -11.48 -1.46
N LEU A 11 -4.42 -12.48 -0.92
CA LEU A 11 -5.85 -12.69 -1.13
C LEU A 11 -6.73 -11.60 -0.47
N CYS A 12 -6.29 -11.03 0.65
CA CYS A 12 -7.09 -10.09 1.44
C CYS A 12 -6.91 -8.61 1.03
N GLY A 13 -5.93 -8.29 0.18
CA GLY A 13 -5.71 -6.91 -0.31
C GLY A 13 -4.26 -6.50 -0.56
N GLY A 14 -3.28 -7.38 -0.30
CA GLY A 14 -1.86 -7.10 -0.51
C GLY A 14 -1.50 -6.79 -1.97
N LEU A 15 -2.17 -7.43 -2.92
CA LEU A 15 -1.97 -7.18 -4.36
C LEU A 15 -2.42 -5.77 -4.76
N LEU A 16 -3.55 -5.30 -4.22
CA LEU A 16 -4.10 -3.98 -4.52
C LEU A 16 -3.20 -2.87 -3.98
N SER A 17 -2.71 -3.02 -2.74
CA SER A 17 -1.70 -2.13 -2.16
C SER A 17 -0.41 -2.12 -2.97
N ALA A 18 0.10 -3.30 -3.35
CA ALA A 18 1.32 -3.40 -4.14
C ALA A 18 1.21 -2.67 -5.49
N ILE A 19 0.08 -2.78 -6.18
CA ILE A 19 -0.18 -2.09 -7.45
C ILE A 19 -0.22 -0.56 -7.23
N GLY A 20 -0.86 -0.08 -6.15
CA GLY A 20 -0.89 1.34 -5.81
C GLY A 20 0.51 1.93 -5.61
N TRP A 21 1.36 1.24 -4.85
CA TRP A 21 2.77 1.63 -4.66
C TRP A 21 3.59 1.56 -5.95
N TRP A 22 3.28 0.61 -6.83
CA TRP A 22 3.97 0.44 -8.12
C TRP A 22 3.65 1.59 -9.09
N ILE A 23 2.37 1.97 -9.19
CA ILE A 23 1.92 3.09 -10.03
C ILE A 23 2.53 4.41 -9.52
N ALA A 24 2.50 4.64 -8.20
CA ALA A 24 3.13 5.81 -7.60
C ALA A 24 4.64 5.84 -7.86
N GLY A 25 5.33 4.69 -7.77
CA GLY A 25 6.75 4.57 -8.09
C GLY A 25 7.08 4.91 -9.54
N VAL A 26 6.28 4.43 -10.50
CA VAL A 26 6.43 4.77 -11.93
C VAL A 26 6.24 6.27 -12.15
N PHE A 27 5.23 6.88 -11.53
CA PHE A 27 4.96 8.31 -11.65
C PHE A 27 6.13 9.17 -11.14
N TRP A 28 6.74 8.76 -10.03
CA TRP A 28 7.93 9.42 -9.48
C TRP A 28 9.20 9.14 -10.29
N CYS A 29 9.33 7.99 -10.94
CA CYS A 29 10.46 7.76 -11.85
C CYS A 29 10.41 8.65 -13.11
N ILE A 30 9.22 9.08 -13.54
CA ILE A 30 9.06 9.97 -14.70
C ILE A 30 9.58 11.39 -14.41
N THR A 31 9.54 11.85 -13.15
CA THR A 31 9.96 13.22 -12.79
C THR A 31 11.48 13.41 -12.69
N VAL A 32 12.29 12.37 -13.02
CA VAL A 32 13.78 12.30 -13.01
C VAL A 32 14.42 12.59 -11.63
N VAL A 33 14.08 13.72 -11.02
CA VAL A 33 14.37 14.09 -9.62
C VAL A 33 13.75 13.08 -8.65
N GLY A 34 12.64 12.45 -9.07
CA GLY A 34 11.92 11.47 -8.29
C GLY A 34 12.45 10.03 -8.35
N ILE A 35 13.42 9.72 -9.21
CA ILE A 35 13.99 8.36 -9.35
C ILE A 35 14.42 7.72 -8.01
N PRO A 36 15.18 8.39 -7.10
CA PRO A 36 15.54 7.78 -5.82
C PRO A 36 14.31 7.45 -4.96
N VAL A 37 13.27 8.28 -5.04
CA VAL A 37 12.02 8.08 -4.28
C VAL A 37 11.14 7.01 -4.92
N GLY A 38 11.03 7.00 -6.26
CA GLY A 38 10.34 5.96 -7.01
C GLY A 38 10.93 4.57 -6.76
N LEU A 39 12.27 4.47 -6.65
CA LEU A 39 12.96 3.23 -6.30
C LEU A 39 12.59 2.74 -4.89
N GLN A 40 12.39 3.64 -3.93
CA GLN A 40 11.87 3.30 -2.60
C GLN A 40 10.41 2.85 -2.65
N CYS A 41 9.55 3.49 -3.46
CA CYS A 41 8.18 3.05 -3.68
C CYS A 41 8.11 1.64 -4.30
N PHE A 42 9.01 1.31 -5.23
CA PHE A 42 9.10 -0.05 -5.78
C PHE A 42 9.53 -1.08 -4.73
N LYS A 43 10.46 -0.71 -3.83
CA LYS A 43 10.81 -1.55 -2.68
C LYS A 43 9.59 -1.76 -1.76
N MET A 44 8.83 -0.70 -1.47
CA MET A 44 7.60 -0.77 -0.67
C MET A 44 6.48 -1.59 -1.34
N SER A 45 6.38 -1.55 -2.66
CA SER A 45 5.48 -2.43 -3.43
C SER A 45 5.87 -3.91 -3.24
N SER A 46 7.17 -4.22 -3.34
CA SER A 46 7.68 -5.57 -3.14
C SER A 46 7.59 -6.05 -1.68
N LEU A 47 7.69 -5.14 -0.72
CA LEU A 47 7.41 -5.39 0.71
C LEU A 47 5.92 -5.59 0.97
N SER A 48 5.04 -4.88 0.26
CA SER A 48 3.59 -5.04 0.38
C SER A 48 3.10 -6.40 -0.15
N LEU A 49 3.80 -7.01 -1.11
CA LEU A 49 3.51 -8.37 -1.59
C LEU A 49 4.02 -9.45 -0.63
N ASP A 50 5.14 -9.18 0.03
CA ASP A 50 5.83 -10.11 0.91
C ASP A 50 6.26 -9.42 2.21
N PRO A 51 5.30 -9.06 3.10
CA PRO A 51 5.61 -8.33 4.32
C PRO A 51 6.36 -9.18 5.35
N PHE A 52 6.24 -10.50 5.28
CA PHE A 52 6.67 -11.35 6.38
C PHE A 52 8.09 -11.90 6.21
N GLY A 53 9.05 -11.21 6.83
CA GLY A 53 10.44 -11.68 6.95
C GLY A 53 11.47 -10.83 6.20
N LYS A 54 11.09 -9.64 5.75
CA LYS A 54 12.03 -8.63 5.21
C LYS A 54 12.28 -7.54 6.24
N GLU A 55 13.55 -7.28 6.53
CA GLU A 55 13.98 -6.09 7.27
C GLU A 55 14.31 -4.98 6.28
N VAL A 56 13.75 -3.80 6.51
CA VAL A 56 14.10 -2.59 5.76
C VAL A 56 15.26 -1.94 6.49
N VAL A 57 16.46 -2.06 5.92
CA VAL A 57 17.65 -1.35 6.42
C VAL A 57 17.76 -0.05 5.64
N ASP A 58 17.47 1.06 6.30
CA ASP A 58 17.64 2.40 5.74
C ASP A 58 19.01 2.97 6.10
N GLU A 59 19.84 3.20 5.08
CA GLU A 59 21.07 3.99 5.22
C GLU A 59 20.70 5.47 5.10
N GLY A 60 20.47 6.12 6.25
CA GLY A 60 20.04 7.51 6.33
C GLY A 60 21.09 8.49 5.80
N GLY A 61 20.66 9.44 4.96
CA GLY A 61 21.49 10.52 4.44
C GLY A 61 20.73 11.83 4.31
N ALA A 62 21.44 12.97 4.34
CA ALA A 62 20.83 14.31 4.27
C ALA A 62 19.99 14.54 3.00
N VAL A 63 20.42 13.94 1.88
CA VAL A 63 19.66 13.98 0.61
C VAL A 63 18.36 13.19 0.72
N SER A 64 18.35 12.06 1.42
CA SER A 64 17.13 11.28 1.66
C SER A 64 16.11 12.06 2.49
N PHE A 65 16.58 12.82 3.49
CA PHE A 65 15.69 13.65 4.32
C PHE A 65 14.99 14.75 3.50
N LEU A 66 15.75 15.47 2.67
CA LEU A 66 15.19 16.53 1.83
C LEU A 66 14.21 16.00 0.77
N LEU A 67 14.55 14.87 0.15
CA LEU A 67 13.65 14.23 -0.82
C LEU A 67 12.35 13.74 -0.17
N ASN A 68 12.40 13.25 1.07
CA ASN A 68 11.21 12.80 1.79
C ASN A 68 10.29 13.97 2.17
N ILE A 69 10.86 15.14 2.51
CA ILE A 69 10.08 16.38 2.72
C ILE A 69 9.37 16.79 1.42
N ILE A 70 10.08 16.84 0.30
CA ILE A 70 9.48 17.19 -1.00
C ILE A 70 8.38 16.19 -1.37
N TRP A 71 8.65 14.89 -1.17
CA TRP A 71 7.71 13.83 -1.46
C TRP A 71 6.45 13.92 -0.60
N LEU A 72 6.57 14.23 0.69
CA LEU A 72 5.45 14.37 1.62
C LEU A 72 4.41 15.38 1.10
N PHE A 73 4.86 16.55 0.66
CA PHE A 73 3.99 17.62 0.18
C PHE A 73 3.42 17.36 -1.21
N VAL A 74 4.19 16.72 -2.09
CA VAL A 74 3.78 16.52 -3.50
C VAL A 74 2.88 15.29 -3.66
N SER A 75 3.16 14.19 -2.95
CA SER A 75 2.51 12.90 -3.24
C SER A 75 2.22 12.06 -1.99
N GLY A 76 2.94 12.26 -0.88
CA GLY A 76 2.72 11.51 0.35
C GLY A 76 1.32 11.72 0.93
N LEU A 77 0.82 12.96 0.92
CA LEU A 77 -0.50 13.29 1.46
C LEU A 77 -1.65 12.77 0.59
N GLU A 78 -1.49 12.84 -0.74
CA GLU A 78 -2.47 12.30 -1.69
C GLU A 78 -2.55 10.76 -1.61
N LEU A 79 -1.41 10.08 -1.55
CA LEU A 79 -1.35 8.62 -1.45
C LEU A 79 -1.91 8.11 -0.11
N ALA A 80 -1.67 8.85 0.98
CA ALA A 80 -2.25 8.56 2.30
C ALA A 80 -3.78 8.67 2.27
N LEU A 81 -4.32 9.74 1.66
CA LEU A 81 -5.77 9.91 1.50
C LEU A 81 -6.39 8.82 0.62
N ALA A 82 -5.73 8.45 -0.48
CA ALA A 82 -6.19 7.37 -1.35
C ALA A 82 -6.28 6.02 -0.62
N ASN A 83 -5.28 5.69 0.21
CA ASN A 83 -5.30 4.47 1.02
C ASN A 83 -6.39 4.49 2.10
N VAL A 84 -6.61 5.62 2.76
CA VAL A 84 -7.72 5.79 3.71
C VAL A 84 -9.07 5.60 3.01
N PHE A 85 -9.23 6.17 1.82
CA PHE A 85 -10.46 6.05 1.04
C PHE A 85 -10.74 4.60 0.60
N ILE A 86 -9.74 3.90 0.08
CA ILE A 86 -9.84 2.47 -0.28
C ILE A 86 -10.16 1.63 0.96
N GLY A 87 -9.53 1.92 2.09
CA GLY A 87 -9.82 1.26 3.36
C GLY A 87 -11.27 1.46 3.82
N CYS A 88 -11.80 2.68 3.71
CA CYS A 88 -13.20 2.98 4.03
C CYS A 88 -14.17 2.23 3.10
N ILE A 89 -13.89 2.20 1.80
CA ILE A 89 -14.69 1.44 0.83
C ILE A 89 -14.72 -0.04 1.19
N LEU A 90 -13.56 -0.64 1.46
CA LEU A 90 -13.47 -2.05 1.85
C LEU A 90 -14.24 -2.34 3.13
N CYS A 91 -14.15 -1.46 4.13
CA CYS A 91 -14.94 -1.58 5.37
C CYS A 91 -16.44 -1.57 5.10
N ILE A 92 -16.93 -0.64 4.26
CA ILE A 92 -18.35 -0.53 3.93
C ILE A 92 -18.83 -1.76 3.15
N LEU A 93 -18.06 -2.19 2.14
CA LEU A 93 -18.38 -3.35 1.32
C LEU A 93 -18.49 -4.63 2.15
N LEU A 94 -17.59 -4.78 3.14
CA LEU A 94 -17.56 -5.93 4.03
C LEU A 94 -18.73 -5.88 5.03
N LEU A 95 -19.11 -4.69 5.52
CA LEU A 95 -20.28 -4.51 6.38
C LEU A 95 -21.59 -4.87 5.64
N GLU A 96 -21.72 -4.43 4.40
CA GLU A 96 -22.88 -4.73 3.55
C GLU A 96 -22.99 -6.23 3.24
N TYR A 97 -21.88 -6.88 2.90
CA TYR A 97 -21.83 -8.33 2.68
C TYR A 97 -22.23 -9.12 3.95
N LEU A 98 -21.73 -8.70 5.12
CA LEU A 98 -22.08 -9.33 6.40
C LEU A 98 -23.55 -9.12 6.77
N LEU A 99 -24.09 -7.91 6.60
CA LEU A 99 -25.50 -7.60 6.84
C LEU A 99 -26.43 -8.37 5.89
N GLY A 100 -26.08 -8.48 4.61
CA GLY A 100 -26.83 -9.27 3.62
C GLY A 100 -26.81 -10.77 3.92
N SER A 101 -25.69 -11.31 4.41
CA SER A 101 -25.58 -12.71 4.82
C SER A 101 -26.32 -13.04 6.12
N SER A 102 -26.38 -12.11 7.08
CA SER A 102 -27.18 -12.25 8.31
C SER A 102 -28.69 -12.15 8.03
N PHE A 103 -29.09 -11.29 7.09
CA PHE A 103 -30.51 -11.09 6.76
C PHE A 103 -31.10 -12.25 5.95
N SER A 104 -30.29 -12.91 5.11
CA SER A 104 -30.70 -14.15 4.42
C SER A 104 -30.84 -15.33 5.40
N ARG A 105 -29.93 -15.49 6.38
CA ARG A 105 -30.05 -16.53 7.42
C ARG A 105 -31.18 -16.33 8.44
N LEU A 106 -31.72 -15.12 8.58
CA LEU A 106 -32.87 -14.83 9.45
C LEU A 106 -34.22 -15.01 8.71
N ARG A 107 -34.19 -15.29 7.41
CA ARG A 107 -35.37 -15.50 6.57
C ARG A 107 -35.66 -16.97 6.27
N ASP A 108 -34.68 -17.85 6.50
CA ASP A 108 -34.82 -19.31 6.47
C ASP A 108 -35.15 -19.86 7.87
#